data_AF-A0A914R1J5-F1
#
_entry.id   AF-A0A914R1J5-F1
#
_cell.length_a   1.000
_cell.length_b   1.000
_cell.length_c   1.000
_cell.angle_alpha   90.00
_cell.angle_beta   90.00
_cell.angle_gamma   90.00
#
_symmetry.space_group_name_H-M   'P 1'
#
loop_
_entity.id
_entity.type
_entity.pdbx_description
1 polymer ?
#
loop_
_entity_poly.entity_id
_entity_poly.type
_entity_poly.pdbx_seq_one_letter_code
_entity_poly.pdbx_strand_id
1 'polypeptide(L)' 'MAMGCGEAFGVLSSDRMYITLPMYHSQGGVVGIGQTIIRGCTSVVRRKFSASNFWKDCLKYDCTVSQYIGEICR' A
#
# COMPACT_ATOMS: atom_id res chain seq x y z
N MET A 1 6.74 10.58 8.77
CA MET A 1 6.91 9.65 7.64
C MET A 1 5.59 9.43 6.90
N ALA A 2 4.56 8.87 7.54
CA ALA A 2 3.24 8.66 6.91
C ALA A 2 2.64 9.93 6.27
N MET A 3 2.44 11.01 7.05
CA MET A 3 1.89 12.29 6.52
C MET A 3 2.67 12.81 5.32
N GLY A 4 4.00 12.89 5.44
CA GLY A 4 4.88 13.37 4.36
C GLY A 4 4.85 12.50 3.11
N CYS A 5 4.82 11.17 3.24
CA CYS A 5 4.63 10.27 2.09
C CYS A 5 3.27 10.50 1.42
N GLY A 6 2.21 10.65 2.22
CA GLY A 6 0.88 10.90 1.70
C GLY A 6 0.79 12.20 0.90
N GLU A 7 1.42 13.28 1.37
CA GLU A 7 1.50 14.54 0.63
C GLU A 7 2.38 14.41 -0.63
N ALA A 8 3.57 13.82 -0.50
CA ALA A 8 4.54 13.72 -1.59
C ALA A 8 4.03 12.87 -2.77
N PHE A 9 3.23 11.83 -2.50
CA PHE A 9 2.68 10.93 -3.51
C PHE A 9 1.20 11.16 -3.81
N GLY A 10 0.60 12.19 -3.21
CA GLY A 10 -0.80 12.56 -3.48
C GLY A 10 -1.82 11.49 -3.06
N VAL A 11 -1.60 10.82 -1.92
CA VAL A 11 -2.54 9.81 -1.41
C VAL A 11 -3.78 10.52 -0.86
N LEU A 12 -4.95 10.13 -1.35
CA LEU A 12 -6.26 10.66 -1.00
C LEU A 12 -7.06 9.66 -0.16
N SER A 13 -8.13 10.13 0.47
CA SER A 13 -9.06 9.28 1.23
C SER A 13 -9.82 8.29 0.34
N SER A 14 -9.96 8.59 -0.96
CA SER A 14 -10.56 7.69 -1.96
C SER A 14 -9.63 6.55 -2.39
N ASP A 15 -8.35 6.61 -2.04
CA ASP A 15 -7.39 5.61 -2.49
C ASP A 15 -7.54 4.27 -1.77
N ARG A 16 -7.18 3.21 -2.50
CA ARG A 16 -7.14 1.84 -2.00
C ARG A 16 -5.69 1.36 -2.07
N MET A 17 -5.03 1.32 -0.91
CA MET A 17 -3.63 0.93 -0.78
C MET A 17 -3.47 -0.58 -0.69
N TYR A 18 -2.73 -1.15 -1.63
CA TYR A 18 -2.31 -2.54 -1.58
C TYR A 18 -1.02 -2.68 -0.78
N ILE A 19 -1.06 -3.48 0.29
CA ILE A 19 0.05 -3.66 1.23
C ILE A 19 0.47 -5.13 1.21
N THR A 20 1.65 -5.39 0.64
CA THR A 20 2.30 -6.71 0.63
C THR A 20 3.54 -6.78 1.51
N LEU A 21 3.93 -5.65 2.09
CA LEU A 21 5.12 -5.54 2.91
C LEU A 21 4.83 -5.91 4.37
N PRO A 22 5.81 -6.45 5.11
CA PRO A 22 5.59 -6.81 6.50
C PRO A 22 5.26 -5.58 7.36
N MET A 23 4.15 -5.65 8.09
CA MET A 23 3.63 -4.52 8.89
C MET A 23 4.49 -4.18 10.12
N TYR A 24 5.39 -5.07 10.53
CA TYR A 24 6.35 -4.79 11.61
C TYR A 24 7.54 -3.93 11.15
N HIS A 25 7.64 -3.62 9.85
CA HIS A 25 8.60 -2.66 9.31
C HIS A 25 7.94 -1.31 9.01
N SER A 26 8.75 -0.25 8.95
CA SER A 26 8.28 1.13 8.70
C SER A 26 7.44 1.25 7.43
N GLN A 27 7.83 0.60 6.34
CA GLN A 27 7.11 0.67 5.07
C GLN A 27 5.71 0.03 5.17
N GLY A 28 5.60 -1.18 5.73
CA GLY A 28 4.30 -1.84 5.89
C GLY A 28 3.41 -1.17 6.95
N GLY A 29 3.95 -0.93 8.15
CA GLY A 29 3.18 -0.44 9.29
C GLY A 29 3.00 1.07 9.30
N VAL A 30 4.09 1.83 9.21
CA VAL A 30 4.04 3.30 9.33
C VAL A 30 3.55 3.93 8.04
N VAL A 31 4.12 3.56 6.88
CA VAL A 31 3.71 4.16 5.60
C VAL A 31 2.41 3.55 5.12
N GLY A 32 2.30 2.23 5.04
CA GLY A 32 1.10 1.54 4.56
C GLY A 32 -0.12 1.76 5.45
N ILE A 33 -0.20 1.05 6.59
CA ILE A 33 -1.36 1.14 7.50
C ILE A 33 -1.53 2.55 8.07
N GLY A 34 -0.44 3.28 8.31
CA GLY A 34 -0.51 4.66 8.76
C GLY A 34 -1.24 5.60 7.81
N GLN A 35 -1.19 5.40 6.48
CA GLN A 35 -2.04 6.18 5.56
C GLN A 35 -3.52 5.95 5.83
N THR A 36 -3.94 4.69 6.01
CA THR A 36 -5.33 4.35 6.28
C THR A 36 -5.85 5.01 7.54
N ILE A 37 -5.04 5.01 8.61
CA ILE A 37 -5.43 5.63 9.89
C ILE A 37 -5.52 7.16 9.76
N ILE A 38 -4.54 7.77 9.11
CA ILE A 38 -4.40 9.24 9.13
C ILE A 38 -5.26 9.92 8.05
N ARG A 39 -5.36 9.33 6.85
CA ARG A 39 -6.08 9.90 5.71
C ARG A 39 -7.47 9.30 5.47
N GLY A 40 -7.78 8.18 6.14
CA GLY A 40 -9.03 7.47 5.91
C GLY A 40 -9.10 6.71 4.58
N CYS A 41 -7.95 6.45 3.95
CA CYS A 41 -7.90 5.60 2.75
C CYS A 41 -8.14 4.12 3.10
N THR A 42 -8.50 3.29 2.13
CA THR A 42 -8.74 1.85 2.37
C THR A 42 -7.45 1.06 2.22
N SER A 43 -7.18 0.11 3.12
CA SER A 43 -6.03 -0.82 2.99
C SER A 43 -6.48 -2.22 2.58
N VAL A 44 -5.79 -2.78 1.58
CA VAL A 44 -5.90 -4.18 1.15
C VAL A 44 -4.61 -4.89 1.53
N VAL A 45 -4.66 -5.74 2.54
CA VAL A 45 -3.46 -6.38 3.12
C VAL A 45 -3.32 -7.80 2.60
N ARG A 46 -2.16 -8.12 2.01
CA ARG A 46 -1.78 -9.48 1.63
C ARG A 46 -0.64 -9.99 2.49
N ARG A 47 -0.80 -11.21 3.01
CA ARG A 47 0.19 -11.84 3.92
C ARG A 47 1.57 -12.06 3.30
N LYS A 48 1.63 -12.37 2.00
CA LYS A 48 2.89 -12.62 1.27
C LYS A 48 2.80 -12.10 -0.16
N PHE A 49 3.81 -11.36 -0.60
CA PHE A 49 3.92 -10.89 -1.97
C PHE A 49 3.86 -12.04 -2.99
N SER A 50 3.26 -11.77 -4.15
CA SER A 50 3.17 -12.70 -5.28
C SER A 50 3.09 -11.90 -6.57
N ALA A 51 4.15 -11.96 -7.39
CA ALA A 51 4.20 -11.24 -8.67
C ALA A 51 3.05 -11.65 -9.61
N SER A 52 2.77 -12.95 -9.70
CA SER A 52 1.70 -13.50 -10.54
C SER A 52 0.27 -13.14 -10.10
N ASN A 53 0.08 -12.75 -8.84
CA ASN A 53 -1.22 -12.32 -8.32
C ASN A 53 -1.30 -10.82 -8.05
N PHE A 54 -0.19 -10.08 -8.15
CA PHE A 54 -0.15 -8.65 -7.82
C PHE A 54 -1.23 -7.88 -8.58
N TRP A 55 -1.22 -7.96 -9.91
CA TRP A 55 -2.20 -7.27 -10.74
C TRP A 55 -3.62 -7.83 -10.59
N LYS A 56 -3.77 -9.14 -10.35
CA LYS A 56 -5.07 -9.78 -10.14
C LYS A 56 -5.74 -9.26 -8.87
N ASP A 57 -4.97 -9.12 -7.80
CA ASP A 57 -5.45 -8.56 -6.54
C ASP A 57 -5.76 -7.07 -6.70
N CYS A 58 -4.87 -6.31 -7.34
CA CYS A 58 -5.11 -4.88 -7.58
C CYS A 58 -6.40 -4.64 -8.36
N LEU A 59 -6.66 -5.44 -9.41
CA LEU A 59 -7.92 -5.35 -10.16
C LEU A 59 -9.13 -5.82 -9.33
N LYS A 60 -8.99 -6.90 -8.56
CA LYS A 60 -10.09 -7.45 -7.75
C LYS A 60 -10.55 -6.49 -6.65
N TYR A 61 -9.63 -5.73 -6.07
CA TYR A 61 -9.91 -4.82 -4.96
C TYR A 61 -9.74 -3.35 -5.35
N ASP A 62 -9.81 -3.02 -6.63
CA ASP A 62 -9.65 -1.67 -7.21
C ASP A 62 -8.52 -0.85 -6.55
N CYS A 63 -7.37 -1.47 -6.32
CA CYS A 63 -6.25 -0.82 -5.67
C CYS A 63 -5.70 0.29 -6.57
N THR A 64 -5.56 1.49 -6.02
CA THR A 64 -5.05 2.67 -6.73
C THR A 64 -3.59 2.98 -6.37
N VAL A 65 -3.12 2.48 -5.22
CA VAL A 65 -1.77 2.76 -4.70
C VAL A 65 -1.13 1.47 -4.20
N SER A 66 0.15 1.27 -4.46
CA SER A 66 0.95 0.18 -3.87
C SER A 66 2.35 0.68 -3.56
N GLN A 67 2.98 0.12 -2.54
CA GLN A 67 4.38 0.37 -2.24
C GLN A 67 5.28 -0.48 -3.13
N TYR A 68 6.28 0.16 -3.74
CA TYR A 68 7.32 -0.49 -4.53
C TYR A 68 8.68 -0.33 -3.86
N ILE A 69 9.39 -1.44 -3.67
CA ILE A 69 10.76 -1.45 -3.13
C ILE A 69 11.63 -2.33 -4.02
N GLY A 70 12.75 -1.79 -4.51
CA GLY A 70 13.75 -2.57 -5.25
C GLY A 70 13.20 -3.15 -6.55
N GLU A 71 13.20 -4.47 -6.67
CA GLU A 71 12.79 -5.24 -7.85
C GLU A 71 11.63 -6.20 -7.55
N ILE A 72 10.78 -5.85 -6.57
CA ILE A 72 9.64 -6.67 -6.13
C ILE A 72 8.66 -6.98 -7.28
N CYS A 73 8.41 -6.03 -8.18
CA CYS A 73 7.48 -6.22 -9.30
C CYS A 73 8.15 -6.72 -10.60
N ARG A 74 9.24 -7.48 -10.49
CA ARG A 74 9.89 -8.13 -11.64
C ARG A 74 9.10 -9.35 -12.13
#